data_AF-A0A6D2K8R9-F1
#
_entry.id   AF-A0A6D2K8R9-F1
#
_cell.length_a   1.000
_cell.length_b   1.000
_cell.length_c   1.000
_cell.angle_alpha   90.00
_cell.angle_beta   90.00
_cell.angle_gamma   90.00
#
_symmetry.space_group_name_H-M   'P 1'
#
loop_
_entity.id
_entity.type
_entity.pdbx_description
1 polymer ?
#
loop_
_entity_poly.entity_id
_entity_poly.type
_entity_poly.pdbx_seq_one_letter_code
_entity_poly.pdbx_strand_id
1 'polypeptide(L)'
;METPCRWILLETRLRSGHKNSLTHRSFRLGFAAPNNEAEYEALIAGLRLAIGIEARKLHAYSDSQLVTSQYHGEYETKPERMKAYLKVVRELTEQFDHFELTRIL
;
A
#
# COMPACT_ATOMS: atom_id res chain seq x y z
N MET A 1 -7.29 -27.35 -2.01
CA MET A 1 -5.92 -26.80 -2.09
C MET A 1 -6.06 -25.31 -1.90
N GLU A 2 -6.10 -24.89 -0.66
CA GLU A 2 -6.30 -23.50 -0.25
C GLU A 2 -4.93 -22.87 -0.12
N THR A 3 -4.59 -21.91 -0.98
CA THR A 3 -3.36 -21.13 -0.83
C THR A 3 -3.57 -20.12 0.31
N PRO A 4 -2.80 -20.17 1.42
CA PRO A 4 -2.98 -19.26 2.53
C PRO A 4 -2.31 -17.91 2.26
N CYS A 5 -3.03 -16.85 2.62
CA CYS A 5 -2.68 -15.46 2.91
C CYS A 5 -1.35 -14.87 2.40
N ARG A 6 -1.48 -13.77 1.65
CA ARG A 6 -0.44 -12.83 1.20
C ARG A 6 -0.51 -11.56 2.08
N TRP A 7 0.61 -11.15 2.68
CA TRP A 7 0.67 -10.02 3.60
C TRP A 7 1.08 -8.72 2.90
N ILE A 8 0.50 -7.60 3.33
CA ILE A 8 0.96 -6.25 2.97
C ILE A 8 1.63 -5.64 4.18
N LEU A 9 2.81 -5.03 4.00
CA LEU A 9 3.56 -4.30 5.01
C LEU A 9 3.73 -2.85 4.55
N LEU A 10 3.36 -1.87 5.38
CA LEU A 10 3.49 -0.45 5.04
C LEU A 10 4.49 0.25 5.96
N GLU A 11 5.63 0.66 5.42
CA GLU A 11 6.63 1.47 6.13
C GLU A 11 6.46 2.96 5.80
N THR A 12 5.92 3.73 6.74
CA THR A 12 5.79 5.19 6.60
C THR A 12 7.03 5.93 7.10
N ARG A 13 7.31 7.12 6.57
CA ARG A 13 8.23 8.09 7.19
C ARG A 13 7.50 9.38 7.52
N LEU A 14 7.38 9.67 8.82
CA LEU A 14 6.76 10.88 9.34
C LEU A 14 7.78 12.01 9.48
N ARG A 15 7.36 13.25 9.23
CA ARG A 15 8.09 14.44 9.68
C ARG A 15 7.49 14.89 11.00
N SER A 16 8.30 15.01 12.05
CA SER A 16 7.86 15.58 13.32
C SER A 16 7.71 17.10 13.19
N GLY A 17 6.62 17.67 13.70
CA GLY A 17 6.36 19.11 13.71
C GLY A 17 7.23 19.92 14.68
N HIS A 18 8.11 19.28 15.46
CA HIS A 18 8.98 19.99 16.42
C HIS A 18 10.46 19.85 16.03
N LYS A 19 10.99 20.90 15.40
CA LYS A 19 12.36 21.07 14.88
C LYS A 19 12.69 20.11 13.73
N ASN A 20 13.59 20.51 12.83
CA ASN A 20 14.05 19.82 11.61
C ASN A 20 14.70 18.43 11.83
N SER A 21 14.26 17.63 12.81
CA SER A 21 14.69 16.26 13.06
C SER A 21 13.83 15.29 12.24
N LEU A 22 14.44 14.65 11.24
CA LEU A 22 13.82 13.56 10.48
C LEU A 22 13.69 12.33 11.39
N THR A 23 12.58 12.21 12.10
CA THR A 23 12.30 11.03 12.92
C THR A 23 11.89 9.88 12.00
N HIS A 24 12.73 8.86 11.86
CA HIS A 24 12.37 7.65 11.12
C HIS A 24 11.42 6.82 11.98
N ARG A 25 10.15 6.74 11.60
CA ARG A 25 9.15 5.97 12.34
C ARG A 25 8.40 5.05 11.40
N SER A 26 8.89 3.81 11.31
CA SER A 26 8.20 2.74 10.61
C SER A 26 7.13 2.14 11.50
N PHE A 27 5.97 1.87 10.90
CA PHE A 27 4.96 1.01 11.49
C PHE A 27 4.91 -0.25 10.66
N ARG A 28 4.53 -1.37 11.25
CA ARG A 28 4.23 -2.58 10.49
C ARG A 28 2.75 -2.84 10.64
N LEU A 29 2.00 -2.56 9.58
CA LEU A 29 0.59 -2.93 9.49
C LEU A 29 0.55 -4.26 8.74
N GLY A 30 0.28 -5.36 9.45
CA GLY A 30 0.15 -6.68 8.85
C GLY A 30 -1.32 -6.99 8.63
N PHE A 31 -1.76 -6.98 7.38
CA PHE A 31 -3.13 -7.39 7.02
C PHE A 31 -3.10 -8.80 6.43
N ALA A 32 -3.97 -9.68 6.95
CA ALA A 32 -4.20 -10.99 6.35
C ALA A 32 -5.27 -10.87 5.27
N ALA A 33 -4.91 -11.16 4.02
CA ALA A 33 -5.82 -11.14 2.89
C ALA A 33 -5.93 -12.54 2.27
N PRO A 34 -7.11 -13.19 2.33
CA PRO A 34 -7.31 -14.52 1.76
C PRO A 34 -7.56 -14.50 0.24
N ASN A 35 -7.79 -13.32 -0.36
CA ASN A 35 -8.06 -13.14 -1.77
C ASN A 35 -7.55 -11.77 -2.25
N ASN A 36 -7.51 -11.58 -3.57
CA ASN A 36 -7.00 -10.36 -4.21
C ASN A 36 -7.79 -9.09 -3.83
N GLU A 37 -9.10 -9.20 -3.57
CA GLU A 37 -9.93 -8.07 -3.12
C GLU A 37 -9.51 -7.59 -1.73
N ALA A 38 -9.30 -8.53 -0.80
CA ALA A 38 -8.88 -8.23 0.56
C ALA A 38 -7.48 -7.62 0.61
N GLU A 39 -6.59 -7.95 -0.34
CA GLU A 39 -5.29 -7.29 -0.47
C GLU A 39 -5.44 -5.82 -0.86
N TYR A 40 -6.30 -5.54 -1.85
CA TYR A 40 -6.62 -4.16 -2.23
C TYR A 40 -7.25 -3.37 -1.07
N GLU A 41 -8.19 -3.98 -0.35
CA GLU A 41 -8.84 -3.35 0.81
C GLU A 41 -7.84 -3.07 1.94
N ALA A 42 -6.95 -4.02 2.22
CA ALA A 42 -5.86 -3.84 3.17
C ALA A 42 -4.91 -2.71 2.77
N LEU A 43 -4.50 -2.66 1.49
CA LEU A 43 -3.66 -1.58 0.97
C LEU A 43 -4.34 -0.23 1.14
N ILE A 44 -5.61 -0.11 0.75
CA ILE A 44 -6.40 1.12 0.85
C ILE A 44 -6.55 1.56 2.32
N ALA A 45 -6.85 0.64 3.23
CA ALA A 45 -6.97 0.95 4.65
C ALA A 45 -5.65 1.49 5.22
N GLY A 46 -4.54 0.86 4.85
CA GLY A 46 -3.22 1.29 5.28
C GLY A 46 -2.78 2.64 4.67
N LEU A 47 -3.08 2.90 3.40
CA LEU A 47 -2.86 4.22 2.76
C LEU A 47 -3.66 5.32 3.46
N ARG A 48 -4.95 5.07 3.75
CA ARG A 48 -5.81 6.02 4.48
C ARG A 48 -5.29 6.30 5.89
N LEU A 49 -4.80 5.28 6.59
CA LEU A 49 -4.19 5.46 7.89
C LEU A 49 -2.92 6.32 7.79
N ALA A 50 -2.05 6.06 6.80
CA ALA A 50 -0.84 6.84 6.56
C ALA A 50 -1.16 8.32 6.26
N ILE A 51 -2.21 8.60 5.49
CA ILE A 51 -2.71 9.97 5.26
C ILE A 51 -3.22 10.58 6.57
N GLY A 52 -3.99 9.84 7.38
CA GLY A 52 -4.55 10.31 8.64
C GLY A 52 -3.51 10.63 9.71
N ILE A 53 -2.31 10.04 9.64
CA ILE A 53 -1.16 10.39 10.48
C ILE A 53 -0.21 11.40 9.81
N GLU A 54 -0.66 12.04 8.72
CA GLU A 54 0.08 13.06 7.96
C GLU A 54 1.44 12.58 7.42
N ALA A 55 1.55 11.30 7.04
CA ALA A 55 2.75 10.79 6.40
C ALA A 55 2.92 11.41 5.01
N ARG A 56 4.12 11.94 4.75
CA ARG A 56 4.48 12.56 3.46
C ARG A 56 5.23 11.61 2.54
N LYS A 57 5.90 10.60 3.09
CA LYS A 57 6.63 9.58 2.34
C LYS A 57 6.24 8.20 2.83
N LEU A 58 5.96 7.29 1.91
CA LEU A 58 5.50 5.94 2.22
C LEU A 58 6.17 4.92 1.31
N HIS A 59 6.72 3.88 1.93
CA HIS A 59 7.20 2.68 1.26
C HIS A 59 6.28 1.52 1.62
N ALA A 60 5.52 1.04 0.64
CA ALA A 60 4.67 -0.12 0.76
C ALA A 60 5.41 -1.37 0.24
N TYR A 61 5.21 -2.48 0.92
CA TYR A 61 5.69 -3.78 0.55
C TYR A 61 4.51 -4.76 0.45
N SER A 62 4.50 -5.56 -0.60
CA SER A 62 3.48 -6.60 -0.81
C SER A 62 4.13 -7.85 -1.35
N ASP A 63 3.75 -9.03 -0.86
CA ASP A 63 4.12 -10.31 -1.47
C ASP A 63 3.18 -10.68 -2.65
N SER A 64 2.12 -9.90 -2.87
CA SER A 64 1.17 -10.16 -3.94
C SER A 64 1.67 -9.67 -5.28
N GLN A 65 2.07 -10.63 -6.12
CA GLN A 65 2.42 -10.39 -7.52
C GLN A 65 1.31 -9.69 -8.30
N LEU A 66 0.03 -9.99 -8.03
CA LEU A 66 -1.07 -9.39 -8.77
C LEU A 66 -1.18 -7.89 -8.47
N VAL A 67 -1.25 -7.52 -7.19
CA VAL A 67 -1.40 -6.13 -6.77
C VAL A 67 -0.21 -5.30 -7.23
N THR A 68 1.01 -5.82 -7.10
CA THR A 68 2.22 -5.11 -7.55
C THR A 68 2.24 -4.94 -9.07
N SER A 69 1.97 -6.00 -9.84
CA SER A 69 2.01 -5.92 -11.31
C SER A 69 0.86 -5.10 -11.88
N GLN A 70 -0.33 -5.11 -11.29
CA GLN A 70 -1.43 -4.23 -11.71
C GLN A 70 -1.15 -2.75 -11.37
N TYR A 71 -0.56 -2.49 -10.20
CA TYR A 71 -0.18 -1.12 -9.82
C TYR A 71 0.86 -0.54 -10.80
N HIS A 72 1.91 -1.31 -11.10
CA HIS A 72 2.97 -0.95 -12.06
C HIS A 72 2.54 -1.00 -13.53
N GLY A 73 1.30 -1.45 -13.82
CA GLY A 73 0.77 -1.52 -15.18
C GLY A 73 1.30 -2.70 -16.02
N GLU A 74 1.98 -3.66 -15.40
CA GLU A 74 2.52 -4.87 -16.02
C GLU A 74 1.45 -5.92 -16.32
N TYR A 75 0.28 -5.82 -15.67
CA TYR A 75 -0.83 -6.77 -15.86
C TYR A 75 -2.16 -6.05 -16.10
N GLU A 76 -2.89 -6.51 -17.10
CA GLU A 76 -4.18 -5.93 -17.47
C GLU A 76 -5.26 -6.31 -16.44
N THR A 77 -5.97 -5.30 -15.96
CA THR A 77 -6.94 -5.48 -14.86
C THR A 77 -8.29 -5.95 -15.42
N LYS A 78 -8.54 -7.27 -15.40
CA LYS A 78 -9.67 -7.92 -16.10
C LYS A 78 -11.07 -7.59 -15.53
N PRO A 79 -11.33 -7.57 -14.20
CA PRO A 79 -12.65 -7.20 -13.66
C PRO A 79 -12.78 -5.68 -13.44
N GLU A 80 -13.94 -5.09 -13.78
CA GLU A 80 -14.26 -3.67 -13.52
C GLU A 80 -14.06 -3.27 -12.06
N ARG A 81 -14.33 -4.19 -11.11
CA ARG A 81 -14.10 -3.97 -9.68
C ARG A 81 -12.61 -3.78 -9.33
N MET A 82 -11.72 -4.55 -9.96
CA MET A 82 -10.28 -4.41 -9.74
C MET A 82 -9.76 -3.08 -10.32
N LYS A 83 -10.34 -2.60 -11.43
CA LYS A 83 -10.04 -1.27 -11.97
C LYS A 83 -10.44 -0.16 -10.99
N ALA A 84 -11.58 -0.32 -10.32
CA ALA A 84 -12.03 0.62 -9.30
C ALA A 84 -11.08 0.66 -8.09
N TYR A 85 -10.63 -0.50 -7.59
CA TYR A 85 -9.62 -0.53 -6.52
C TYR A 85 -8.29 0.09 -6.95
N LEU A 86 -7.79 -0.23 -8.14
CA LEU A 86 -6.57 0.36 -8.67
C LEU A 86 -6.67 1.89 -8.78
N LYS A 87 -7.83 2.40 -9.23
CA LYS A 87 -8.09 3.83 -9.29
C LYS A 87 -7.99 4.47 -7.90
N VAL A 88 -8.67 3.90 -6.90
CA VAL A 88 -8.62 4.41 -5.51
C VAL A 88 -7.20 4.37 -4.94
N VAL A 89 -6.46 3.28 -5.17
CA VAL A 89 -5.06 3.18 -4.73
C VAL A 89 -4.23 4.30 -5.36
N ARG A 90 -4.35 4.52 -6.68
CA ARG A 90 -3.62 5.61 -7.38
C ARG A 90 -3.95 6.99 -6.80
N GLU A 91 -5.23 7.31 -6.64
CA GLU A 91 -5.70 8.58 -6.05
C GLU A 91 -5.19 8.79 -4.62
N LEU A 92 -5.08 7.72 -3.81
CA LEU A 92 -4.50 7.81 -2.47
C LEU A 92 -2.99 8.00 -2.51
N THR A 93 -2.28 7.32 -3.43
CA THR A 93 -0.83 7.42 -3.55
C THR A 93 -0.35 8.80 -4.03
N GLU A 94 -1.18 9.51 -4.80
CA GLU A 94 -0.91 10.90 -5.24
C GLU A 94 -0.87 11.92 -4.09
N GLN A 95 -1.38 11.57 -2.91
CA GLN A 95 -1.37 12.45 -1.74
C GLN A 95 -0.02 12.45 -1.00
N PHE A 96 0.88 11.52 -1.33
CA PHE A 96 2.22 11.46 -0.76
C PHE A 96 3.22 12.19 -1.66
N ASP A 97 4.19 12.89 -1.07
CA ASP A 97 5.30 13.48 -1.82
C ASP A 97 6.18 12.40 -2.47
N HIS A 98 6.18 11.20 -1.88
CA HIS A 98 6.87 10.04 -2.41
C HIS A 98 6.15 8.76 -1.96
N PHE A 99 5.81 7.92 -2.93
CA PHE A 99 5.25 6.60 -2.70
C PHE A 99 5.99 5.56 -3.54
N GLU A 100 6.37 4.45 -2.91
CA GLU A 100 6.93 3.29 -3.59
C GLU A 100 6.19 2.03 -3.15
N LEU A 101 5.86 1.14 -4.11
CA LEU A 101 5.31 -0.18 -3.85
C LEU A 101 6.27 -1.24 -4.37
N THR A 102 6.91 -1.96 -3.45
CA THR A 102 7.90 -3.00 -3.76
C THR A 102 7.34 -4.39 -3.48
N ARG A 103 7.65 -5.34 -4.36
CA ARG A 103 7.31 -6.74 -4.12
C ARG A 103 8.34 -7.40 -3.18
N ILE A 104 7.90 -8.02 -2.10
CA ILE A 104 8.74 -8.91 -1.30
C ILE A 104 8.72 -10.29 -1.95
N LEU A 105 9.91 -10.85 -2.21
CA LEU A 105 10.11 -12.19 -2.77
C LEU A 105 10.17 -13.25 -1.69
#